data_AF-A0A2H5C954-F1
#
_entry.id   AF-A0A2H5C954-F1
#
_cell.length_a   1.000
_cell.length_b   1.000
_cell.length_c   1.000
_cell.angle_alpha   90.00
_cell.angle_beta   90.00
_cell.angle_gamma   90.00
#
_symmetry.space_group_name_H-M   'P 1'
#
loop_
_entity.id
_entity.type
_entity.pdbx_description
1 polymer ?
#
loop_
_entity_poly.entity_id
_entity_poly.type
_entity_poly.pdbx_seq_one_letter_code
_entity_poly.pdbx_strand_id
1 'polypeptide(L)'
;MNMLKRYTHLRAWQLVSKLDARRRQTQKVAAWFVPYPAHITTIDEENGQKAHRIEIGDFDNLHVTATTKEEAVHRASEVLLRTLAIAAQKGERVPSPGALPVNDPDYIMICPLNPGSTPL
;
A
#
# COMPACT_ATOMS: atom_id res chain seq x y z
N MET A 1 -16.86 47.59 26.55
CA MET A 1 -17.01 46.61 25.44
C MET A 1 -15.73 45.77 25.29
N ASN A 2 -15.72 44.50 25.71
CA ASN A 2 -14.59 43.58 25.44
C ASN A 2 -15.11 42.17 25.06
N MET A 3 -16.08 42.15 24.16
CA MET A 3 -16.79 40.94 23.71
C MET A 3 -16.32 40.46 22.32
N LEU A 4 -15.39 41.15 21.67
CA LEU A 4 -14.90 40.78 20.33
C LEU A 4 -13.61 39.93 20.34
N LYS A 5 -12.81 39.93 21.42
CA LYS A 5 -11.49 39.27 21.43
C LYS A 5 -11.51 37.78 21.80
N ARG A 6 -12.61 37.25 22.36
CA ARG A 6 -12.73 35.83 22.75
C ARG A 6 -13.31 34.93 21.65
N TYR A 7 -14.11 35.50 20.75
CA TYR A 7 -14.79 34.72 19.71
C TYR A 7 -13.90 34.39 18.50
N THR A 8 -12.82 35.13 18.27
CA THR A 8 -11.84 34.84 17.21
C THR A 8 -11.07 33.55 17.49
N HIS A 9 -10.61 33.34 18.73
CA HIS A 9 -9.92 32.11 19.14
C HIS A 9 -10.85 30.89 19.15
N LEU A 10 -12.11 31.06 19.56
CA LEU A 10 -13.13 29.99 19.52
C LEU A 10 -13.43 29.54 18.07
N ARG A 11 -13.44 30.46 17.10
CA ARG A 11 -13.65 30.16 15.68
C ARG A 11 -12.43 29.47 15.04
N ALA A 12 -11.22 29.83 15.46
CA ALA A 12 -9.99 29.17 15.03
C ALA A 12 -9.93 27.70 15.51
N TRP A 13 -10.36 27.42 16.75
CA TRP A 13 -10.39 26.05 17.27
C TRP A 13 -11.35 25.14 16.50
N GLN A 14 -12.50 25.65 16.06
CA GLN A 14 -13.45 24.91 15.21
C GLN A 14 -12.86 24.59 13.81
N LEU A 15 -12.04 25.49 13.27
CA LEU A 15 -11.31 25.27 12.01
C LEU A 15 -10.24 24.20 12.17
N VAL A 16 -9.46 24.24 13.25
CA VAL A 16 -8.46 23.21 13.58
C VAL A 16 -9.14 21.85 13.81
N SER A 17 -10.24 21.81 14.54
CA SER A 17 -11.04 20.59 14.77
C SER A 17 -11.57 19.99 13.46
N LYS A 18 -12.03 20.81 12.51
CA LYS A 18 -12.46 20.33 11.19
C LYS A 18 -11.29 19.86 10.30
N LEU A 19 -10.15 20.55 10.36
CA LEU A 19 -8.92 20.12 9.68
C LEU A 19 -8.40 18.79 10.24
N ASP A 20 -8.40 18.64 11.56
CA ASP A 20 -8.02 17.40 12.24
C ASP A 20 -9.03 16.28 11.99
N ALA A 21 -10.33 16.56 11.97
CA ALA A 21 -11.36 15.58 11.62
C ALA A 21 -11.15 15.06 10.19
N ARG A 22 -10.90 15.96 9.23
CA ARG A 22 -10.57 15.59 7.85
C ARG A 22 -9.29 14.78 7.78
N ARG A 23 -8.23 15.18 8.49
CA ARG A 23 -6.94 14.48 8.58
C ARG A 23 -7.09 13.07 9.18
N ARG A 24 -7.86 12.92 10.25
CA ARG A 24 -8.16 11.63 10.88
C ARG A 24 -8.99 10.74 9.96
N GLN A 25 -9.92 11.31 9.21
CA GLN A 25 -10.71 10.58 8.23
C GLN A 25 -9.87 10.10 7.05
N THR A 26 -8.97 10.92 6.49
CA THR A 26 -8.04 10.49 5.43
C THR A 26 -6.98 9.50 5.93
N GLN A 27 -6.53 9.60 7.18
CA GLN A 27 -5.64 8.60 7.78
C GLN A 27 -6.27 7.20 7.85
N LYS A 28 -7.59 7.10 8.04
CA LYS A 28 -8.29 5.81 8.00
C LYS A 28 -8.21 5.16 6.62
N VAL A 29 -8.17 5.94 5.54
CA VAL A 29 -8.04 5.42 4.18
C VAL A 29 -6.62 4.94 3.91
N ALA A 30 -5.61 5.70 4.36
CA ALA A 30 -4.21 5.31 4.21
C ALA A 30 -3.88 3.99 4.93
N ALA A 31 -4.55 3.68 6.04
CA ALA A 31 -4.38 2.44 6.78
C ALA A 31 -4.79 1.17 5.99
N TRP A 32 -5.59 1.29 4.93
CA TRP A 32 -5.97 0.16 4.08
C TRP A 32 -4.92 -0.20 3.02
N PHE A 33 -4.05 0.76 2.67
CA PHE A 33 -3.11 0.63 1.56
C PHE A 33 -1.69 0.49 2.09
N VAL A 34 -1.46 -0.59 2.82
CA VAL A 34 -0.16 -0.93 3.41
C VAL A 34 0.67 -1.78 2.43
N PRO A 35 2.01 -1.66 2.46
CA PRO A 35 2.89 -2.53 1.68
C PRO A 35 2.89 -3.97 2.19
N TYR A 36 3.03 -4.94 1.28
CA TYR A 36 3.10 -6.37 1.62
C TYR A 36 4.40 -7.00 1.16
N PRO A 37 4.96 -7.97 1.91
CA PRO A 37 6.12 -8.74 1.49
C PRO A 37 5.76 -9.60 0.27
N ALA A 38 6.66 -9.64 -0.70
CA ALA A 38 6.53 -10.45 -1.88
C ALA A 38 7.87 -11.11 -2.22
N HIS A 39 7.81 -12.36 -2.68
CA HIS A 39 8.95 -13.12 -3.14
C HIS A 39 9.13 -12.97 -4.65
N ILE A 40 10.34 -12.65 -5.09
CA ILE A 40 10.69 -12.52 -6.50
C ILE A 40 11.46 -13.75 -6.95
N THR A 41 10.98 -14.40 -8.01
CA THR A 41 11.69 -15.50 -8.67
C THR A 41 11.95 -15.14 -10.12
N THR A 42 13.16 -15.43 -10.60
CA THR A 42 13.48 -15.33 -12.03
C THR A 42 13.31 -16.72 -12.64
N ILE A 43 12.48 -16.81 -13.66
CA ILE A 43 12.15 -18.03 -14.39
C ILE A 43 12.76 -17.88 -15.78
N ASP A 44 13.58 -18.85 -16.18
CA ASP A 44 14.05 -18.95 -17.56
C ASP A 44 12.96 -19.63 -18.40
N GLU A 45 12.40 -18.91 -19.37
CA GLU A 45 11.42 -19.47 -20.30
C GLU A 45 12.12 -20.32 -21.37
N GLU A 46 11.41 -21.31 -21.92
CA GLU A 46 11.92 -22.21 -22.97
C GLU A 46 12.41 -21.45 -24.22
N ASN A 47 11.92 -20.23 -24.44
CA ASN A 47 12.34 -19.34 -25.52
C ASN A 47 13.69 -18.62 -25.26
N GLY A 48 14.36 -18.90 -24.14
CA GLY A 48 15.59 -18.23 -23.70
C GLY A 48 15.36 -16.82 -23.15
N GLN A 49 14.10 -16.42 -22.95
CA GLN A 49 13.73 -15.15 -22.33
C GLN A 49 13.63 -15.32 -20.81
N LYS A 50 14.00 -14.28 -20.07
CA LYS A 50 13.85 -14.26 -18.62
C LYS A 50 12.51 -13.64 -18.26
N ALA A 51 11.75 -14.34 -17.42
CA ALA A 51 10.55 -13.83 -16.80
C ALA A 51 10.80 -13.64 -15.30
N HIS A 52 10.22 -12.60 -14.73
CA HIS A 52 10.23 -12.34 -13.29
C HIS A 52 8.82 -12.57 -12.75
N ARG A 53 8.71 -13.47 -11.78
CA ARG A 53 7.49 -13.78 -11.06
C ARG A 53 7.54 -13.18 -9.67
N ILE A 54 6.50 -12.47 -9.29
CA ILE A 54 6.32 -11.90 -7.95
C ILE A 54 5.12 -12.57 -7.30
N GLU A 55 5.30 -13.08 -6.09
CA GLU A 55 4.27 -13.77 -5.32
C GLU A 55 4.10 -13.12 -3.94
N ILE A 56 2.86 -12.76 -3.60
CA ILE A 56 2.52 -12.15 -2.31
C ILE A 56 1.91 -13.23 -1.42
N GLY A 57 2.70 -13.76 -0.50
CA GLY A 57 2.32 -14.93 0.31
C GLY A 57 1.16 -14.71 1.29
N ASP A 58 0.82 -13.44 1.60
CA ASP A 58 -0.29 -13.10 2.49
C ASP A 58 -1.67 -13.23 1.83
N PHE A 59 -1.73 -13.40 0.51
CA PHE A 59 -2.98 -13.54 -0.25
C PHE A 59 -3.01 -14.83 -1.05
N ASP A 60 -4.18 -15.46 -1.10
CA ASP A 60 -4.38 -16.69 -1.85
C ASP A 60 -4.14 -16.47 -3.35
N ASN A 61 -3.19 -17.21 -3.90
CA ASN A 61 -2.83 -17.25 -5.32
C ASN A 61 -2.48 -15.89 -5.94
N LEU A 62 -2.04 -14.91 -5.16
CA LEU A 62 -1.70 -13.59 -5.67
C LEU A 62 -0.27 -13.54 -6.23
N HIS A 63 -0.17 -13.75 -7.54
CA HIS A 63 1.11 -13.71 -8.25
C HIS A 63 0.99 -13.02 -9.60
N VAL A 64 2.10 -12.44 -10.06
CA VAL A 64 2.20 -11.81 -11.37
C VAL A 64 3.51 -12.22 -12.04
N THR A 65 3.50 -12.29 -13.36
CA THR A 65 4.68 -12.51 -14.18
C THR A 65 4.86 -11.35 -15.18
N ALA A 66 6.11 -10.95 -15.39
CA ALA A 66 6.49 -9.98 -16.42
C ALA A 66 7.89 -10.27 -16.94
N THR A 67 8.28 -9.62 -18.02
CA THR A 67 9.59 -9.81 -18.66
C THR A 67 10.70 -9.04 -17.95
N THR A 68 10.37 -7.95 -17.27
CA THR A 68 11.31 -7.14 -16.47
C THR A 68 10.90 -7.11 -15.01
N LYS A 69 11.89 -6.94 -14.12
CA LYS A 69 11.64 -6.84 -12.68
C LYS A 69 10.75 -5.64 -12.36
N GLU A 70 11.01 -4.51 -13.00
CA GLU A 70 10.28 -3.25 -12.81
C GLU A 70 8.82 -3.43 -13.22
N GLU A 71 8.56 -4.03 -14.39
CA GLU A 71 7.21 -4.29 -14.85
C GLU A 71 6.48 -5.28 -13.93
N ALA A 72 7.17 -6.31 -13.44
CA ALA A 72 6.58 -7.25 -12.49
C ALA A 72 6.16 -6.54 -11.20
N VAL A 73 6.99 -5.63 -10.67
CA VAL A 73 6.66 -4.82 -9.47
C VAL A 73 5.48 -3.90 -9.73
N HIS A 74 5.43 -3.23 -10.90
CA HIS A 74 4.31 -2.39 -11.28
C HIS A 74 3.00 -3.18 -11.37
N ARG A 75 3.01 -4.34 -12.02
CA ARG A 75 1.85 -5.23 -12.12
C ARG A 75 1.43 -5.75 -10.74
N ALA A 76 2.39 -6.14 -9.90
CA ALA A 76 2.13 -6.61 -8.54
C ALA A 76 1.46 -5.52 -7.70
N SER A 77 1.94 -4.28 -7.79
CA SER A 77 1.36 -3.12 -7.12
C SER A 77 -0.08 -2.86 -7.56
N GLU A 78 -0.38 -2.93 -8.86
CA GLU A 78 -1.74 -2.70 -9.37
C GLU A 78 -2.70 -3.78 -8.85
N VAL A 79 -2.28 -5.04 -8.92
CA VAL A 79 -3.07 -6.19 -8.46
C VAL A 79 -3.31 -6.10 -6.95
N LEU A 80 -2.27 -5.82 -6.15
CA LEU A 80 -2.39 -5.61 -4.71
C LEU A 80 -3.35 -4.46 -4.37
N LEU A 81 -3.21 -3.32 -5.05
CA LEU A 81 -4.09 -2.16 -4.86
C LEU A 81 -5.54 -2.53 -5.13
N ARG A 82 -5.81 -3.24 -6.23
CA ARG A 82 -7.16 -3.68 -6.62
C ARG A 82 -7.75 -4.61 -5.56
N THR A 83 -6.96 -5.58 -5.07
CA THR A 83 -7.38 -6.52 -4.02
C THR A 83 -7.75 -5.79 -2.73
N LEU A 84 -6.88 -4.88 -2.27
CA LEU A 84 -7.12 -4.08 -1.06
C LEU A 84 -8.34 -3.16 -1.22
N ALA A 85 -8.50 -2.53 -2.38
CA ALA A 85 -9.63 -1.65 -2.67
C ALA A 85 -10.97 -2.42 -2.68
N ILE A 86 -11.00 -3.63 -3.26
CA ILE A 86 -12.20 -4.49 -3.27
C ILE A 86 -12.56 -4.92 -1.84
N ALA A 87 -11.57 -5.34 -1.05
CA ALA A 87 -11.79 -5.73 0.35
C ALA A 87 -12.30 -4.54 1.18
N ALA A 88 -11.69 -3.35 1.02
CA ALA A 88 -12.12 -2.12 1.67
C ALA A 88 -13.55 -1.72 1.27
N GLN A 89 -13.91 -1.86 -0.02
CA GLN A 89 -15.27 -1.59 -0.51
C GLN A 89 -16.31 -2.52 0.13
N LYS A 90 -15.98 -3.80 0.29
CA LYS A 90 -16.85 -4.79 0.93
C LYS A 90 -16.88 -4.69 2.46
N GLY A 91 -15.99 -3.91 3.06
CA GLY A 91 -15.79 -3.87 4.51
C GLY A 91 -15.16 -5.15 5.07
N GLU A 92 -14.51 -5.95 4.22
CA GLU A 92 -13.81 -7.17 4.60
C GLU A 92 -12.47 -6.82 5.26
N ARG A 93 -12.05 -7.62 6.23
CA ARG A 93 -10.73 -7.46 6.85
C ARG A 93 -9.68 -8.09 5.95
N VAL A 94 -8.70 -7.29 5.56
CA VAL A 94 -7.49 -7.76 4.87
C VAL A 94 -6.52 -8.38 5.88
N PRO A 95 -5.72 -9.39 5.47
CA PRO A 95 -4.68 -9.96 6.31
C PRO A 95 -3.66 -8.87 6.69
N SER A 96 -3.10 -8.92 7.89
CA SER A 96 -2.02 -7.99 8.24
C SER A 96 -0.75 -8.38 7.47
N PRO A 97 0.05 -7.42 6.95
CA PRO A 97 1.27 -7.73 6.23
C PRO A 97 2.22 -8.58 7.07
N GLY A 98 2.75 -9.65 6.46
CA GLY A 98 3.80 -10.45 7.06
C GLY A 98 5.10 -9.66 7.25
N ALA A 99 5.97 -10.17 8.11
CA ALA A 99 7.34 -9.66 8.22
C ALA A 99 8.20 -10.24 7.09
N LEU A 100 9.10 -9.42 6.54
CA LEU A 100 10.12 -9.93 5.62
C LEU A 100 11.03 -10.93 6.38
N PRO A 101 11.37 -12.09 5.77
CA PRO A 101 12.40 -12.94 6.33
C PRO A 101 13.73 -12.20 6.40
N VAL A 102 14.41 -12.28 7.55
CA VAL A 102 15.67 -11.59 7.78
C VAL A 102 16.75 -12.16 6.84
N ASN A 103 17.39 -11.29 6.06
CA ASN A 103 18.48 -11.58 5.12
C ASN A 103 18.11 -12.31 3.82
N ASP A 104 16.85 -12.28 3.38
CA ASP A 104 16.50 -12.81 2.07
C ASP A 104 16.46 -11.70 1.00
N PRO A 105 17.42 -11.66 0.04
CA PRO A 105 17.45 -10.64 -1.02
C PRO A 105 16.33 -10.80 -2.05
N ASP A 106 15.66 -11.95 -2.08
CA ASP A 106 14.60 -12.25 -3.03
C ASP A 106 13.24 -11.77 -2.53
N TYR A 107 13.15 -11.28 -1.29
CA TYR A 107 11.95 -10.66 -0.76
C TYR A 107 11.98 -9.12 -0.86
N ILE A 108 10.89 -8.54 -1.35
CA ILE A 108 10.69 -7.09 -1.42
C ILE A 108 9.33 -6.69 -0.87
N MET A 109 9.18 -5.42 -0.46
CA MET A 109 7.87 -4.86 -0.13
C MET A 109 7.23 -4.29 -1.40
N ILE A 110 6.04 -4.78 -1.74
CA ILE A 110 5.21 -4.21 -2.79
C ILE A 110 4.29 -3.15 -2.19
N CYS A 111 4.49 -1.91 -2.61
CA CYS A 111 3.67 -0.77 -2.20
C CYS A 111 2.49 -0.58 -3.16
N PRO A 112 1.22 -0.69 -2.72
CA PRO A 112 0.06 -0.61 -3.62
C PRO A 112 -0.14 0.76 -4.28
N LEU A 113 0.31 1.84 -3.64
CA LEU A 113 0.16 3.22 -4.13
C LEU A 113 1.40 3.76 -4.84
N ASN A 114 2.56 3.12 -4.64
CA ASN A 114 3.83 3.61 -5.19
C ASN A 114 4.78 2.44 -5.52
N PRO A 115 4.64 1.82 -6.71
CA PRO A 115 5.43 0.66 -7.11
C PRO A 115 6.94 0.90 -7.14
N GLY A 116 7.39 2.14 -7.32
CA GLY A 116 8.82 2.49 -7.40
C GLY A 116 9.47 2.85 -6.05
N SER A 117 8.68 3.00 -4.98
CA SER A 117 9.21 3.36 -3.67
C SER A 117 9.29 2.12 -2.80
N THR A 118 10.46 1.49 -2.78
CA THR A 118 10.81 0.55 -1.71
C THR A 118 10.75 1.31 -0.38
N PRO A 119 9.84 0.96 0.55
CA PRO A 119 9.83 1.56 1.87
C PRO A 119 11.15 1.17 2.56
N LEU A 120 11.91 2.18 2.98
CA LEU A 120 13.17 2.04 3.73
C LEU A 120 12.94 1.37 5.08
#